data_AF-A0A9W9X5Q0-F1
#
_entry.id   AF-A0A9W9X5Q0-F1
#
_cell.length_a   1.000
_cell.length_b   1.000
_cell.length_c   1.000
_cell.angle_alpha   90.00
_cell.angle_beta   90.00
_cell.angle_gamma   90.00
#
_symmetry.space_group_name_H-M   'P 1'
#
loop_
_entity.id
_entity.type
_entity.pdbx_description
1 polymer ?
#
loop_
_entity_poly.entity_id
_entity_poly.type
_entity_poly.pdbx_seq_one_letter_code
_entity_poly.pdbx_strand_id
1 'polypeptide(L)'
;MPASALKIAEETIKRRLRGMNYKLYKRVSANIGVYTKGNEQRMGKGKGKFDYWTVRLPVSRVVFELKGDLHEKVAREAFRLAGHKLPGLWEFVKKDDPPVVGITKLGNGVTLETLKRARRNPPLGTESLENPPKTTSSSPDAPQ
;
A
#
# COMPACT_ATOMS: atom_id res chain seq x y z
N MET A 1 -4.76 -10.10 0.56
CA MET A 1 -3.66 -10.68 -0.26
C MET A 1 -3.54 -12.15 0.07
N PRO A 2 -3.63 -13.05 -0.92
CA PRO A 2 -3.50 -14.50 -0.71
C PRO A 2 -2.11 -14.92 -0.23
N ALA A 3 -2.03 -15.96 0.60
CA ALA A 3 -0.77 -16.54 1.07
C ALA A 3 0.08 -17.11 -0.07
N SER A 4 -0.56 -17.62 -1.14
CA SER A 4 0.12 -18.09 -2.35
C SER A 4 0.96 -16.98 -3.01
N ALA A 5 0.41 -15.77 -3.11
CA ALA A 5 1.12 -14.62 -3.66
C ALA A 5 2.34 -14.23 -2.80
N LEU A 6 2.20 -14.24 -1.46
CA LEU A 6 3.32 -14.00 -0.54
C LEU A 6 4.43 -15.04 -0.71
N LYS A 7 4.08 -16.32 -0.86
CA LYS A 7 5.04 -17.41 -1.08
C LYS A 7 5.79 -17.24 -2.41
N ILE A 8 5.06 -16.95 -3.49
CA ILE A 8 5.64 -16.71 -4.83
C ILE A 8 6.61 -15.51 -4.81
N ALA A 9 6.26 -14.45 -4.08
CA ALA A 9 7.12 -13.29 -3.90
C ALA A 9 8.39 -13.63 -3.11
N GLU A 10 8.26 -14.35 -1.98
CA GLU A 10 9.39 -14.84 -1.19
C GLU A 10 10.35 -15.68 -2.04
N GLU A 11 9.84 -16.65 -2.78
CA GLU A 11 10.64 -17.51 -3.66
C GLU A 11 11.34 -16.71 -4.77
N THR A 12 10.68 -15.68 -5.29
CA THR A 12 11.26 -14.80 -6.31
C THR A 12 12.44 -13.99 -5.77
N ILE A 13 12.31 -13.44 -4.56
CA ILE A 13 13.41 -12.73 -3.87
C ILE A 13 14.56 -13.71 -3.62
N LYS A 14 14.25 -14.89 -3.06
CA LYS A 14 15.27 -15.91 -2.77
C LYS A 14 16.01 -16.38 -4.01
N ARG A 15 15.29 -16.58 -5.12
CA ARG A 15 15.88 -16.96 -6.41
C ARG A 15 16.81 -15.88 -6.93
N ARG A 16 16.43 -14.60 -6.85
CA ARG A 16 17.26 -13.48 -7.33
C ARG A 16 18.53 -13.26 -6.51
N LEU A 17 18.47 -13.54 -5.21
CA LEU A 17 19.56 -13.36 -4.26
C LEU A 17 20.31 -14.66 -3.92
N ARG A 18 20.11 -15.73 -4.69
CA ARG A 18 20.75 -17.03 -4.45
C ARG A 18 22.28 -16.89 -4.44
N GLY A 19 22.93 -17.44 -3.41
CA GLY A 19 24.38 -17.39 -3.23
C GLY A 19 24.91 -16.12 -2.56
N MET A 20 24.04 -15.20 -2.14
CA MET A 20 24.42 -13.99 -1.41
C MET A 20 24.12 -14.11 0.08
N ASN A 21 24.84 -13.37 0.92
CA ASN A 21 24.64 -13.34 2.37
C ASN A 21 23.55 -12.33 2.74
N TYR A 22 22.33 -12.81 2.97
CA TYR A 22 21.20 -11.98 3.37
C TYR A 22 20.26 -12.68 4.34
N LYS A 23 19.48 -11.87 5.06
CA LYS A 23 18.37 -12.29 5.90
C LYS A 23 17.10 -11.59 5.44
N LEU A 24 16.12 -12.39 5.05
CA LEU A 24 14.79 -11.94 4.64
C LEU A 24 13.83 -12.06 5.82
N TYR A 25 13.21 -10.95 6.20
CA TYR A 25 12.19 -10.89 7.23
C TYR A 25 10.81 -10.73 6.60
N LYS A 26 9.86 -11.50 7.10
CA LYS A 26 8.45 -11.45 6.69
C LYS A 26 7.70 -10.67 7.75
N ARG A 27 7.26 -9.45 7.42
CA ARG A 27 6.57 -8.56 8.38
C ARG A 27 5.09 -8.87 8.52
N VAL A 28 4.56 -9.73 7.65
CA VAL A 28 3.14 -9.99 7.47
C VAL A 28 2.91 -11.50 7.54
N SER A 29 1.85 -11.90 8.23
CA SER A 29 1.40 -13.31 8.31
C SER A 29 -0.02 -13.45 7.75
N ALA A 30 -0.27 -14.54 7.04
CA ALA A 30 -1.61 -14.87 6.52
C ALA A 30 -2.43 -15.56 7.60
N ASN A 31 -3.16 -14.76 8.38
CA ASN A 31 -3.89 -15.20 9.56
C ASN A 31 -5.41 -15.30 9.37
N ILE A 32 -5.93 -14.98 8.19
CA ILE A 32 -7.37 -15.00 7.91
C ILE A 32 -7.68 -16.14 6.94
N GLY A 33 -8.56 -17.06 7.33
CA GLY A 33 -9.05 -18.11 6.44
C GLY A 33 -10.16 -17.60 5.51
N VAL A 34 -10.00 -17.78 4.20
CA VAL A 34 -11.04 -17.50 3.19
C VAL A 34 -11.78 -18.79 2.89
N TYR A 35 -13.11 -18.69 2.85
CA TYR A 35 -14.01 -19.80 2.55
C TYR A 35 -14.78 -19.45 1.29
N THR A 36 -14.70 -20.31 0.28
CA THR A 36 -15.27 -20.05 -1.05
C THR A 36 -16.29 -21.13 -1.36
N LYS A 37 -17.44 -20.71 -1.89
CA LYS A 37 -18.43 -21.63 -2.48
C LYS A 37 -18.08 -21.84 -3.95
N GLY A 38 -18.15 -23.08 -4.42
CA GLY A 38 -17.84 -23.39 -5.83
C GLY A 38 -18.75 -22.61 -6.77
N ASN A 39 -18.18 -22.10 -7.86
CA ASN A 39 -18.89 -21.28 -8.85
C ASN A 39 -20.10 -21.98 -9.48
N GLU A 40 -20.08 -23.31 -9.54
CA GLU A 40 -21.16 -24.14 -10.10
C GLU A 40 -22.40 -24.20 -9.18
N GLN A 41 -22.27 -23.86 -7.90
CA GLN A 41 -23.36 -23.98 -6.94
C GLN A 41 -24.20 -22.71 -6.87
N ARG A 42 -25.53 -22.84 -6.89
CA ARG A 42 -26.47 -21.72 -6.67
C ARG A 42 -26.30 -21.08 -5.28
N MET A 43 -26.74 -19.85 -5.13
CA MET A 43 -26.70 -19.10 -3.86
C MET A 43 -27.50 -19.78 -2.73
N GLY A 44 -27.17 -19.48 -1.47
CA GLY A 44 -27.79 -20.09 -0.29
C GLY A 44 -27.06 -21.34 0.24
N LYS A 45 -27.74 -22.26 0.94
CA LYS A 45 -27.20 -23.53 1.48
C LYS A 45 -26.00 -23.42 2.45
N GLY A 46 -25.83 -22.26 3.09
CA GLY A 46 -24.79 -22.04 4.10
C GLY A 46 -23.43 -21.58 3.53
N LYS A 47 -22.40 -21.62 4.38
CA LYS A 47 -21.03 -21.17 4.08
C LYS A 47 -20.27 -22.23 3.27
N GLY A 48 -19.39 -21.79 2.36
CA GLY A 48 -18.53 -22.68 1.59
C GLY A 48 -17.42 -23.36 2.42
N LYS A 49 -16.62 -24.19 1.75
CA LYS A 49 -15.46 -24.86 2.35
C LYS A 49 -14.26 -23.91 2.47
N PHE A 50 -13.31 -24.25 3.33
CA PHE A 50 -12.04 -23.52 3.43
C PHE A 50 -11.31 -23.60 2.08
N ASP A 51 -10.74 -22.48 1.65
CA ASP A 51 -10.07 -22.36 0.36
C ASP A 51 -8.58 -22.00 0.56
N TYR A 52 -8.28 -20.81 1.08
CA TYR A 52 -6.90 -20.38 1.31
C TYR A 52 -6.75 -19.38 2.45
N TRP A 53 -5.51 -19.23 2.93
CA TRP A 53 -5.13 -18.19 3.89
C TRP A 53 -4.86 -16.86 3.19
N THR A 54 -5.34 -15.77 3.77
CA THR A 54 -5.16 -14.41 3.27
C THR A 54 -4.70 -13.49 4.41
N VAL A 55 -4.26 -12.30 4.02
CA VAL A 55 -3.97 -11.20 4.95
C VAL A 55 -4.61 -9.91 4.47
N ARG A 56 -5.09 -9.09 5.41
CA ARG A 56 -5.52 -7.71 5.14
C ARG A 56 -4.31 -6.79 5.31
N LEU A 57 -3.99 -6.04 4.26
CA LEU A 57 -2.87 -5.10 4.25
C LEU A 57 -3.41 -3.68 4.12
N PRO A 58 -3.11 -2.77 5.07
CA PRO A 58 -3.35 -1.35 4.88
C PRO A 58 -2.35 -0.76 3.88
N VAL A 59 -2.67 0.41 3.36
CA VAL A 59 -1.80 1.18 2.47
C VAL A 59 -0.48 1.51 3.19
N SER A 60 0.62 1.53 2.44
CA SER A 60 1.97 1.84 2.93
C SER A 60 2.51 0.93 4.04
N ARG A 61 2.02 -0.31 4.09
CA ARG A 61 2.56 -1.34 5.00
C ARG A 61 3.75 -2.07 4.37
N VAL A 62 4.82 -2.21 5.13
CA VAL A 62 5.99 -3.03 4.74
C VAL A 62 5.65 -4.53 4.83
N VAL A 63 5.91 -5.26 3.74
CA VAL A 63 5.63 -6.71 3.65
C VAL A 63 6.89 -7.55 3.88
N PHE A 64 7.98 -7.17 3.22
CA PHE A 64 9.27 -7.85 3.31
C PHE A 64 10.36 -6.85 3.67
N GLU A 65 11.32 -7.30 4.49
CA GLU A 65 12.53 -6.57 4.78
C GLU A 65 13.75 -7.43 4.50
N LEU A 66 14.82 -6.80 4.05
CA LEU A 66 16.05 -7.47 3.67
C LEU A 66 17.21 -6.80 4.38
N LYS A 67 17.99 -7.60 5.12
CA LYS A 67 19.23 -7.16 5.76
C LYS A 67 20.37 -8.06 5.28
N GLY A 68 21.45 -7.48 4.78
CA GLY A 68 22.60 -8.24 4.30
C GLY A 68 23.64 -7.33 3.66
N ASP A 69 24.79 -7.91 3.36
CA ASP A 69 25.81 -7.24 2.57
C ASP A 69 25.45 -7.38 1.08
N LEU A 70 24.63 -6.45 0.61
CA LEU A 70 24.04 -6.46 -0.72
C LEU A 70 24.10 -5.06 -1.31
N HIS A 71 24.52 -4.98 -2.57
CA HIS A 71 24.44 -3.73 -3.30
C HIS A 71 22.97 -3.33 -3.55
N GLU A 72 22.63 -2.05 -3.32
CA GLU A 72 21.25 -1.55 -3.35
C GLU A 72 20.53 -1.88 -4.66
N LYS A 73 21.22 -1.76 -5.81
CA LYS A 73 20.65 -2.06 -7.13
C LYS A 73 20.14 -3.50 -7.23
N VAL A 74 20.84 -4.45 -6.61
CA VAL A 74 20.46 -5.87 -6.61
C VAL A 74 19.24 -6.11 -5.72
N ALA A 75 19.21 -5.50 -4.54
CA ALA A 75 18.06 -5.57 -3.63
C ALA A 75 16.80 -4.95 -4.27
N ARG A 76 16.95 -3.75 -4.87
CA ARG A 76 15.87 -3.06 -5.58
C ARG A 76 15.30 -3.91 -6.72
N GLU A 77 16.16 -4.55 -7.49
CA GLU A 77 15.74 -5.43 -8.58
C GLU A 77 15.01 -6.68 -8.07
N ALA A 78 15.49 -7.30 -6.98
CA ALA A 78 14.81 -8.44 -6.37
C ALA A 78 13.40 -8.08 -5.89
N PHE A 79 13.23 -6.93 -5.25
CA PHE A 79 11.92 -6.45 -4.81
C PHE A 79 11.03 -6.02 -5.96
N ARG A 80 11.57 -5.42 -7.03
CA ARG A 80 10.81 -5.10 -8.24
C ARG A 80 10.20 -6.36 -8.86
N LEU A 81 10.99 -7.42 -9.03
CA LEU A 81 10.52 -8.71 -9.55
C LEU A 81 9.46 -9.36 -8.65
N ALA A 82 9.60 -9.23 -7.33
CA ALA A 82 8.60 -9.70 -6.38
C ALA A 82 7.30 -8.88 -6.46
N GLY A 83 7.41 -7.56 -6.57
CA GLY A 83 6.28 -6.64 -6.71
C GLY A 83 5.41 -6.94 -7.93
N HIS A 84 6.00 -7.30 -9.06
CA HIS A 84 5.26 -7.72 -10.26
C HIS A 84 4.44 -9.01 -10.08
N LYS A 85 4.73 -9.82 -9.06
CA LYS A 85 4.00 -11.06 -8.75
C LYS A 85 2.98 -10.88 -7.64
N LEU A 86 3.01 -9.74 -6.95
CA LEU A 86 2.07 -9.41 -5.90
C LEU A 86 0.92 -8.58 -6.47
N PRO A 87 -0.31 -8.74 -5.96
CA PRO A 87 -1.41 -7.86 -6.35
C PRO A 87 -1.18 -6.44 -5.81
N GLY A 88 -1.30 -5.43 -6.67
CA GLY A 88 -1.17 -4.01 -6.32
C GLY A 88 0.14 -3.36 -6.75
N LEU A 89 0.33 -2.11 -6.36
CA LEU A 89 1.55 -1.34 -6.61
C LEU A 89 2.46 -1.38 -5.38
N TRP A 90 3.76 -1.55 -5.62
CA TRP A 90 4.76 -1.73 -4.58
C TRP A 90 5.87 -0.71 -4.72
N GLU A 91 6.35 -0.22 -3.59
CA GLU A 91 7.44 0.75 -3.51
C GLU A 91 8.64 0.11 -2.78
N PHE A 92 9.85 0.43 -3.24
CA PHE A 92 11.08 0.10 -2.52
C PHE A 92 11.38 1.19 -1.50
N VAL A 93 11.50 0.81 -0.23
CA VAL A 93 11.69 1.71 0.91
C VAL A 93 13.01 1.41 1.60
N LYS A 94 13.72 2.47 2.02
CA LYS A 94 14.94 2.40 2.83
C LYS A 94 14.61 2.59 4.30
N LYS A 95 15.53 2.17 5.17
CA LYS A 95 15.36 2.32 6.62
C LYS A 95 15.28 3.80 7.05
N ASP A 96 15.98 4.68 6.33
CA ASP A 96 16.05 6.11 6.64
C ASP A 96 14.88 6.92 6.06
N ASP A 97 14.00 6.28 5.28
CA ASP A 97 12.85 6.97 4.71
C ASP A 97 11.82 7.30 5.80
N PRO A 98 11.17 8.48 5.72
CA PRO A 98 10.18 8.87 6.71
C PRO A 98 8.95 7.94 6.70
N PRO A 99 8.29 7.76 7.86
CA PRO A 99 7.07 6.97 7.94
C PRO A 99 5.95 7.60 7.09
N VAL A 100 5.01 6.77 6.65
CA VAL A 100 3.87 7.19 5.81
C VAL A 100 2.58 7.03 6.61
N VAL A 101 1.75 8.08 6.61
CA VAL A 101 0.41 8.05 7.21
C VAL A 101 -0.62 8.17 6.10
N GLY A 102 -1.43 7.12 5.94
CA GLY A 102 -2.34 6.97 4.80
C GLY A 102 -1.54 6.91 3.49
N ILE A 103 -1.62 7.97 2.70
CA ILE A 103 -0.87 8.14 1.45
C ILE A 103 0.23 9.20 1.54
N THR A 104 0.33 9.93 2.66
CA THR A 104 1.24 11.07 2.80
C THR A 104 2.49 10.66 3.55
N LYS A 105 3.67 10.89 2.95
CA LYS A 105 4.96 10.68 3.61
C LYS A 105 5.21 11.81 4.62
N LEU A 106 5.61 11.47 5.85
CA LEU A 106 5.94 12.42 6.91
C LEU A 106 7.34 13.00 6.68
N GLY A 107 7.50 13.82 5.64
CA GLY A 107 8.75 14.50 5.30
C GLY A 107 8.50 15.95 4.89
N ASN A 108 9.56 16.71 4.63
CA ASN A 108 9.48 18.07 4.08
C ASN A 108 8.61 19.03 4.93
N GLY A 109 8.72 18.96 6.26
CA GLY A 109 7.95 19.80 7.20
C GLY A 109 6.53 19.31 7.48
N VAL A 110 6.07 18.22 6.84
CA VAL A 110 4.79 17.59 7.14
C VAL A 110 4.95 16.66 8.35
N THR A 111 4.49 17.13 9.52
CA THR A 111 4.44 16.34 10.75
C THR A 111 3.08 15.69 10.95
N LEU A 112 3.03 14.68 11.83
CA LEU A 112 1.79 13.99 12.18
C LEU A 112 0.77 14.95 12.81
N GLU A 113 1.25 15.90 13.60
CA GLU A 113 0.41 16.95 14.18
C GLU A 113 -0.23 17.84 13.12
N THR A 114 0.55 18.24 12.11
CA THR A 114 0.04 19.04 10.98
C THR A 114 -1.08 18.31 10.23
N LEU A 115 -0.98 16.98 10.07
CA LEU A 115 -2.03 16.18 9.42
C LEU A 115 -3.30 16.03 10.27
N LYS A 116 -3.20 16.13 11.60
CA LYS A 116 -4.35 16.04 12.52
C LYS A 116 -5.10 17.37 12.68
N ARG A 117 -4.48 18.50 12.35
CA ARG A 117 -5.12 19.82 12.47
C ARG A 117 -6.27 19.95 11.47
N ALA A 118 -7.43 20.39 11.96
CA ALA A 118 -8.61 20.58 11.12
C ALA A 118 -8.42 21.65 10.03
N ARG A 119 -7.62 22.68 10.31
CA ARG A 119 -7.22 23.72 9.35
C ARG A 119 -5.75 23.56 9.04
N ARG A 120 -5.42 23.41 7.75
CA ARG A 120 -4.06 23.37 7.23
C ARG A 120 -3.98 24.21 5.96
N ASN A 121 -2.86 24.90 5.76
CA ASN A 121 -2.55 25.39 4.43
C ASN A 121 -2.19 24.17 3.56
N PRO A 122 -2.66 24.11 2.30
CA PRO A 122 -2.26 23.06 1.38
C PRO A 122 -0.72 23.01 1.28
N PRO A 123 -0.10 21.82 1.10
CA PRO A 123 1.33 21.73 0.92
C PRO A 123 1.78 22.53 -0.33
N LEU A 124 2.95 23.18 -0.26
CA LEU A 124 3.49 24.00 -1.35
C LEU A 124 3.43 23.23 -2.69
N GLY A 125 2.72 23.79 -3.67
CA GLY A 125 2.49 23.20 -4.99
C GLY A 125 1.03 22.85 -5.33
N THR A 126 0.08 23.09 -4.41
CA THR A 126 -1.38 22.90 -4.67
C THR A 126 -2.16 24.22 -4.84
N GLU A 127 -1.49 25.36 -4.75
CA GLU A 127 -2.05 26.72 -4.94
C GLU A 127 -2.60 26.96 -6.36
N SER A 128 -2.17 26.17 -7.35
CA SER A 128 -2.52 26.32 -8.77
C SER A 128 -3.76 25.54 -9.21
N LEU A 129 -4.44 24.84 -8.30
CA LEU A 129 -5.79 24.36 -8.55
C LEU A 129 -6.73 25.50 -8.17
N GLU A 130 -7.11 26.31 -9.16
CA GLU A 130 -8.08 27.39 -9.00
C GLU A 130 -9.29 26.88 -8.20
N ASN A 131 -9.60 27.56 -7.09
CA ASN A 131 -10.84 27.31 -6.37
C ASN A 131 -12.00 27.47 -7.37
N PRO A 132 -13.01 26.58 -7.38
CA PRO A 132 -14.17 26.79 -8.23
C PRO A 132 -14.74 28.18 -7.93
N PRO A 133 -15.11 28.96 -8.96
CA PRO A 133 -15.56 30.33 -8.77
C PRO A 133 -16.71 30.32 -7.76
N LYS A 134 -16.57 31.10 -6.69
CA LYS A 134 -17.66 31.35 -5.76
C LYS A 134 -18.79 31.97 -6.60
N THR A 135 -19.87 31.23 -6.80
CA THR A 135 -21.11 31.77 -7.35
C THR A 135 -21.59 32.86 -6.40
N THR A 136 -21.25 34.10 -6.70
CA THR A 136 -21.95 35.27 -6.19
C THR A 136 -23.33 35.27 -6.83
N SER A 137 -24.30 34.63 -6.19
CA SER A 137 -25.70 34.82 -6.52
C SER A 137 -26.11 36.22 -6.04
N SER A 138 -25.83 37.24 -6.84
CA SER A 138 -26.54 38.51 -6.74
C SER A 138 -27.90 38.30 -7.39
N SER A 139 -28.92 38.02 -6.57
CA SER A 139 -30.31 38.12 -7.01
C SER A 139 -30.59 39.58 -7.37
N PRO A 140 -31.11 39.91 -8.58
CA PRO A 140 -31.61 41.25 -8.84
C PRO A 140 -32.95 41.41 -8.11
N ASP A 141 -33.01 42.45 -7.28
CA ASP A 141 -34.25 42.97 -6.68
C ASP A 141 -35.26 43.27 -7.78
N ALA A 142 -36.48 42.73 -7.67
CA ALA A 142 -37.58 43.02 -8.59
C ALA A 142 -38.34 44.26 -8.07
N PRO A 143 -38.52 45.32 -8.88
CA PRO A 143 -39.35 46.45 -8.49
C PRO A 143 -40.85 46.13 -8.68
N GLN A 144 -41.65 46.80 -7.84
CA GLN A 144 -43.10 46.64 -7.63
C GLN A 144 -43.98 46.62 -8.88
#